data_AF-A0ABD6CTU8-F1
#
_entry.id   AF-A0ABD6CTU8-F1
#
_cell.length_a   1.000
_cell.length_b   1.000
_cell.length_c   1.000
_cell.angle_alpha   90.00
_cell.angle_beta   90.00
_cell.angle_gamma   90.00
#
_symmetry.space_group_name_H-M   'P 1'
#
loop_
_entity.id
_entity.type
_entity.pdbx_description
1 polymer ?
#
loop_
_entity_poly.entity_id
_entity_poly.type
_entity_poly.pdbx_seq_one_letter_code
_entity_poly.pdbx_strand_id
1 'polypeptide(L)'
;MTHSKTLVLVGCGAAKRDESAPAKDLYTSTYFAKKREYAETIGDEWLILSAEHALVTPDRELDPYETSIDDLDEDRLDALAHTVGMSLIDWIANEVG
;
A
#
# COMPACT_ATOMS: atom_id res chain seq x y z
N MET A 1 -22.52 -18.97 -6.37
CA MET A 1 -21.06 -19.02 -6.57
C MET A 1 -20.52 -17.84 -5.79
N THR A 2 -19.85 -18.07 -4.67
CA THR A 2 -19.19 -16.98 -3.94
C THR A 2 -17.97 -16.60 -4.77
N HIS A 3 -17.97 -15.42 -5.39
CA HIS A 3 -16.79 -14.93 -6.08
C HIS A 3 -15.74 -14.61 -5.01
N SER A 4 -14.62 -15.32 -5.01
CA SER A 4 -13.47 -14.96 -4.17
C SER A 4 -12.84 -13.71 -4.77
N LYS A 5 -12.85 -12.59 -4.04
CA LYS A 5 -12.06 -11.40 -4.38
C LYS A 5 -10.61 -11.59 -3.97
N THR A 6 -9.68 -11.07 -4.77
CA THR A 6 -8.24 -11.07 -4.55
C THR A 6 -7.77 -9.65 -4.27
N LEU A 7 -7.33 -9.37 -3.04
CA LEU A 7 -6.63 -8.14 -2.69
C LEU A 7 -5.12 -8.35 -2.82
N VAL A 8 -4.44 -7.50 -3.59
CA VAL A 8 -2.98 -7.51 -3.69
C VAL A 8 -2.37 -6.39 -2.86
N LEU A 9 -1.41 -6.74 -2.00
CA LEU A 9 -0.61 -5.77 -1.25
C LEU A 9 0.80 -5.69 -1.83
N VAL A 10 1.26 -4.47 -2.12
CA VAL A 10 2.64 -4.23 -2.56
C VAL A 10 3.31 -3.25 -1.61
N GLY A 11 4.59 -3.46 -1.28
CA GLY A 11 5.33 -2.48 -0.49
C GLY A 11 5.50 -1.16 -1.27
N CYS A 12 5.69 -0.04 -0.56
CA CYS A 12 6.08 1.23 -1.16
C CYS A 12 7.45 1.17 -1.87
N GLY A 13 7.86 2.27 -2.50
CA GLY A 13 9.17 2.42 -3.14
C GLY A 13 10.04 3.46 -2.43
N ALA A 14 11.35 3.28 -2.46
CA ALA A 14 12.29 4.29 -1.96
C ALA A 14 12.34 5.51 -2.89
N ALA A 15 12.57 5.28 -4.19
CA ALA A 15 12.58 6.35 -5.20
C ALA A 15 11.17 6.90 -5.44
N LYS A 16 11.02 8.22 -5.32
CA LYS A 16 9.76 8.95 -5.47
C LYS A 16 9.93 10.12 -6.45
N ARG A 17 8.83 10.72 -6.89
CA ARG A 17 8.83 12.03 -7.57
C ARG A 17 9.15 13.13 -6.56
N ASP A 18 9.46 14.32 -7.07
CA ASP A 18 9.74 15.52 -6.25
C ASP A 18 8.47 16.34 -5.95
N GLU A 19 7.32 15.91 -6.46
CA GLU A 19 6.02 16.57 -6.34
C GLU A 19 4.92 15.58 -5.99
N SER A 20 3.81 16.11 -5.48
CA SER A 20 2.63 15.34 -5.12
C SER A 20 2.10 14.56 -6.33
N ALA A 21 1.72 13.31 -6.10
CA ALA A 21 1.16 12.46 -7.14
C ALA A 21 0.26 11.38 -6.53
N PRO A 22 -0.63 10.75 -7.32
CA PRO A 22 -1.27 9.50 -6.93
C PRO A 22 -0.22 8.47 -6.49
N ALA A 23 -0.49 7.71 -5.42
CA ALA A 23 0.47 6.78 -4.84
C ALA A 23 1.02 5.75 -5.87
N LYS A 24 0.21 5.33 -6.85
CA LYS A 24 0.64 4.44 -7.95
C LYS A 24 1.65 5.07 -8.91
N ASP A 25 1.73 6.39 -8.93
CA ASP A 25 2.55 7.21 -9.82
C ASP A 25 3.70 7.90 -9.07
N LEU A 26 3.60 8.02 -7.74
CA LEU A 26 4.61 8.65 -6.89
C LEU A 26 5.95 7.89 -6.92
N TYR A 27 5.94 6.56 -6.88
CA TYR A 27 7.17 5.77 -6.82
C TYR A 27 7.76 5.48 -8.20
N THR A 28 9.03 5.82 -8.41
CA THR A 28 9.64 5.92 -9.75
C THR A 28 10.57 4.76 -10.12
N SER A 29 10.85 3.85 -9.18
CA SER A 29 11.75 2.71 -9.45
C SER A 29 11.13 1.69 -10.41
N THR A 30 11.99 1.05 -11.22
CA THR A 30 11.59 -0.06 -12.11
C THR A 30 10.95 -1.22 -11.36
N TYR A 31 11.43 -1.49 -10.14
CA TYR A 31 10.86 -2.53 -9.28
C TYR A 31 9.44 -2.18 -8.83
N PHE A 32 9.18 -0.92 -8.46
CA PHE A 32 7.81 -0.50 -8.15
C PHE A 32 6.89 -0.59 -9.36
N ALA A 33 7.36 -0.19 -10.55
CA ALA A 33 6.59 -0.34 -11.77
C ALA A 33 6.15 -1.80 -12.01
N LYS A 34 7.03 -2.78 -11.73
CA LYS A 34 6.71 -4.22 -11.82
C LYS A 34 5.73 -4.68 -10.73
N LYS A 35 5.84 -4.16 -9.50
CA LYS A 35 4.87 -4.44 -8.43
C LYS A 35 3.47 -3.93 -8.81
N ARG A 36 3.38 -2.70 -9.33
CA ARG A 36 2.14 -2.11 -9.84
C ARG A 36 1.54 -2.96 -10.95
N GLU A 37 2.33 -3.30 -11.97
CA GLU A 37 1.89 -4.13 -13.10
C GLU A 37 1.33 -5.47 -12.61
N TYR A 38 2.02 -6.13 -11.67
CA TYR A 38 1.54 -7.37 -11.06
C TYR A 38 0.21 -7.17 -10.32
N ALA A 39 0.10 -6.13 -9.49
CA ALA A 39 -1.09 -5.85 -8.70
C ALA A 39 -2.32 -5.55 -9.58
N GLU A 40 -2.15 -4.73 -10.62
CA GLU A 40 -3.20 -4.39 -11.60
C GLU A 40 -3.61 -5.60 -12.46
N THR A 41 -2.73 -6.58 -12.65
CA THR A 41 -3.02 -7.78 -13.45
C THR A 41 -3.72 -8.88 -12.65
N ILE A 42 -3.37 -9.03 -11.37
CA ILE A 42 -3.78 -10.18 -10.55
C ILE A 42 -4.89 -9.84 -9.56
N GLY A 43 -4.93 -8.62 -9.04
CA GLY A 43 -5.89 -8.20 -8.02
C GLY A 43 -7.20 -7.71 -8.60
N ASP A 44 -8.30 -8.03 -7.92
CA ASP A 44 -9.56 -7.30 -8.08
C ASP A 44 -9.42 -5.89 -7.48
N GLU A 45 -8.62 -5.79 -6.41
CA GLU A 45 -8.23 -4.55 -5.74
C GLU A 45 -6.76 -4.64 -5.32
N TRP A 46 -6.11 -3.48 -5.11
CA TRP A 46 -4.76 -3.45 -4.58
C TRP A 46 -4.47 -2.22 -3.72
N LEU A 47 -3.54 -2.38 -2.78
CA LEU A 47 -3.10 -1.34 -1.86
C LEU A 47 -1.57 -1.32 -1.76
N ILE A 48 -1.05 -0.15 -1.40
CA ILE A 48 0.37 0.07 -1.18
C ILE A 48 0.63 0.12 0.33
N LEU A 49 1.48 -0.78 0.82
CA LEU A 49 1.95 -0.79 2.21
C LEU A 49 3.11 0.21 2.36
N SER A 50 2.84 1.30 3.08
CA SER A 50 3.76 2.39 3.39
C SER A 50 4.08 2.41 4.89
N ALA A 51 5.36 2.61 5.22
CA ALA A 51 5.81 2.81 6.59
C ALA A 51 5.23 4.08 7.23
N GLU A 52 4.87 5.08 6.43
CA GLU A 52 4.34 6.36 6.91
C GLU A 52 2.81 6.41 6.90
N HIS A 53 2.19 5.76 5.92
CA HIS A 53 0.76 5.92 5.64
C HIS A 53 -0.05 4.63 5.81
N ALA A 54 0.55 3.57 6.36
CA ALA A 54 -0.06 2.23 6.47
C ALA A 54 -0.51 1.69 5.10
N LEU A 55 -1.79 1.38 4.92
CA LEU A 55 -2.33 0.94 3.63
C LEU A 55 -2.88 2.15 2.85
N VAL A 56 -2.45 2.27 1.60
CA VAL A 56 -2.78 3.41 0.72
C VAL A 56 -3.41 2.89 -0.56
N THR A 57 -4.52 3.51 -0.98
CA THR A 57 -5.12 3.24 -2.29
C THR A 57 -4.26 3.83 -3.41
N PRO A 58 -4.24 3.22 -4.60
CA PRO A 58 -3.37 3.66 -5.70
C PRO A 58 -3.65 5.08 -6.20
N ASP A 59 -4.89 5.56 -6.05
CA ASP A 59 -5.34 6.88 -6.49
C ASP A 59 -5.23 7.97 -5.41
N ARG A 60 -4.87 7.61 -4.17
CA ARG A 60 -4.67 8.61 -3.11
C ARG A 60 -3.46 9.48 -3.47
N GLU A 61 -3.67 10.80 -3.53
CA GLU A 61 -2.57 11.76 -3.66
C GLU A 61 -1.72 11.78 -2.40
N LEU A 62 -0.41 11.76 -2.59
CA LEU A 62 0.60 11.82 -1.55
C LEU A 62 1.71 12.80 -1.95
N ASP A 63 2.21 13.54 -0.97
CA ASP A 63 3.45 14.30 -1.09
C ASP A 63 4.67 13.34 -1.01
N PRO A 64 5.82 13.70 -1.60
CA PRO A 64 7.05 12.94 -1.39
C PRO A 64 7.46 12.95 0.08
N TYR A 65 7.93 11.80 0.56
CA TYR A 65 8.25 11.56 1.97
C TYR A 65 9.46 10.62 2.10
N GLU A 66 10.14 10.64 3.24
CA GLU A 66 11.36 9.84 3.50
C GLU A 66 11.24 9.08 4.82
N THR A 67 10.32 8.12 4.85
CA THR A 67 10.14 7.17 5.96
C THR A 67 10.22 5.74 5.41
N SER A 68 11.13 4.94 5.97
CA SER A 68 11.24 3.51 5.74
C SER A 68 10.81 2.72 6.98
N ILE A 69 10.59 1.41 6.84
CA ILE A 69 10.27 0.53 7.98
C ILE A 69 11.42 0.51 8.99
N ASP A 70 12.67 0.64 8.53
CA ASP A 70 13.85 0.62 9.38
C ASP A 70 13.98 1.90 10.25
N ASP A 71 13.21 2.95 9.96
CA ASP A 71 13.14 4.19 10.74
C ASP A 71 12.12 4.15 11.88
N LEU A 72 11.39 3.03 12.02
CA LEU A 72 10.37 2.85 13.05
C LEU A 72 10.97 2.18 14.30
N ASP A 73 10.68 2.75 15.47
CA ASP A 73 10.90 2.06 16.74
C ASP A 73 9.81 1.00 16.99
N GLU A 74 9.96 0.22 18.05
CA GLU A 74 9.05 -0.88 18.38
C GLU A 74 7.60 -0.40 18.56
N ASP A 75 7.40 0.73 19.24
CA ASP A 75 6.07 1.29 19.48
C ASP A 75 5.40 1.75 18.18
N ARG A 76 6.14 2.43 17.28
CA ARG A 76 5.62 2.86 15.98
C ARG A 76 5.38 1.68 15.04
N LEU A 77 6.22 0.66 15.11
CA LEU A 77 6.05 -0.56 14.32
C LEU A 77 4.80 -1.34 14.76
N ASP A 78 4.55 -1.45 16.07
CA ASP A 78 3.34 -2.09 16.60
C ASP A 78 2.08 -1.29 16.22
N ALA A 79 2.11 0.03 16.34
CA ALA A 79 1.01 0.90 15.91
C ALA A 79 0.71 0.78 14.40
N LEU A 80 1.76 0.70 13.58
CA LEU A 80 1.63 0.45 12.14
C LEU A 80 0.99 -0.91 11.87
N ALA A 81 1.49 -1.98 12.50
CA ALA A 81 0.98 -3.34 12.35
C ALA A 81 -0.50 -3.44 12.76
N HIS A 82 -0.88 -2.81 13.87
CA HIS A 82 -2.25 -2.73 14.33
C HIS A 82 -3.15 -2.01 13.32
N THR A 83 -2.72 -0.87 12.79
CA THR A 83 -3.47 -0.08 11.80
C THR A 83 -3.69 -0.87 10.50
N VAL A 84 -2.64 -1.54 10.02
CA VAL A 84 -2.71 -2.43 8.84
C VAL A 84 -3.68 -3.58 9.11
N GLY A 85 -3.57 -4.23 10.27
CA GLY A 85 -4.43 -5.35 10.67
C GLY A 85 -5.92 -4.98 10.68
N MET A 86 -6.28 -3.86 11.33
CA MET A 86 -7.66 -3.38 11.35
C MET A 86 -8.19 -3.08 9.94
N SER A 87 -7.38 -2.43 9.10
CA SER A 87 -7.80 -2.09 7.73
C SER A 87 -8.09 -3.34 6.89
N LEU A 88 -7.33 -4.43 7.09
CA LEU A 88 -7.57 -5.70 6.39
C LEU A 88 -8.79 -6.44 6.94
N ILE A 89 -9.05 -6.37 8.25
CA ILE A 89 -10.27 -6.91 8.86
C ILE A 89 -11.51 -6.22 8.26
N ASP A 90 -11.47 -4.89 8.17
CA ASP A 90 -12.55 -4.10 7.59
C ASP A 90 -12.77 -4.44 6.10
N TRP A 91 -11.68 -4.63 5.34
CA TRP A 91 -11.80 -5.06 3.94
C TRP A 91 -12.49 -6.42 3.82
N ILE A 92 -12.07 -7.42 4.62
CA ILE A 92 -12.70 -8.75 4.61
C ILE A 92 -14.19 -8.65 4.96
N ALA A 93 -14.53 -7.86 5.98
CA ALA A 93 -15.91 -7.73 6.46
C ALA A 93 -16.85 -7.08 5.42
N ASN A 94 -16.34 -6.14 4.61
CA ASN A 94 -17.15 -5.37 3.67
C ASN A 94 -17.15 -5.94 2.24
N GLU A 95 -16.10 -6.64 1.83
CA GLU A 95 -15.89 -7.04 0.42
C GLU A 95 -15.95 -8.56 0.18
N VAL A 96 -15.86 -9.37 1.25
CA VAL A 96 -15.91 -10.85 1.17
C VAL A 96 -17.17 -11.42 1.87
N GLY A 97 -17.98 -10.55 2.49
CA GLY A 97 -19.25 -10.87 3.17
C GLY A 97 -20.42 -11.16 2.26
#